data_AF-A0A8R1HWX0-F1
#
_entry.id   AF-A0A8R1HWX0-F1
#
_cell.length_a   1.000
_cell.length_b   1.000
_cell.length_c   1.000
_cell.angle_alpha   90.00
_cell.angle_beta   90.00
_cell.angle_gamma   90.00
#
_symmetry.space_group_name_H-M   'P 1'
#
loop_
_entity.id
_entity.type
_entity.pdbx_description
1 polymer ?
#
loop_
_entity_poly.entity_id
_entity_poly.type
_entity_poly.pdbx_seq_one_letter_code
_entity_poly.pdbx_strand_id
1 'polypeptide(L)'
;MSKREPRKRPLDETAVADEPVIDKRYLVEKIIEGNLEKLVATVVHTEYRCEDMTDDPEENEKRKTRMYYVHYETLDRRNDEWVTKERIRVHEAVEAAPPNTINVPEDVKKDGAPVQTQGALTRSQRRELEEFAHMKTGISDMDATTARLEREHEERTKVKNVPRITIGKHTISSWYYSPFPPSCENHELYMCEYCLLYSPSRSKFREHYVSCRKRQPPGNEIYRKGNISVWEVDGSVEKLYCQCLCLLSKLFMDHKTLYFDVDDFMFYVLCE
;
A
#
# COMPACT_ATOMS: atom_id res chain seq x y z
N MET A 1 3.76 -61.85 -17.56
CA MET A 1 3.69 -60.48 -18.14
C MET A 1 3.85 -59.48 -17.00
N SER A 2 5.04 -58.90 -16.85
CA SER A 2 5.39 -58.00 -15.74
C SER A 2 5.08 -56.55 -16.12
N LYS A 3 4.23 -55.88 -15.33
CA LYS A 3 3.87 -54.46 -15.51
C LYS A 3 5.02 -53.60 -14.97
N ARG A 4 5.68 -52.83 -15.84
CA ARG A 4 6.67 -51.81 -15.46
C ARG A 4 5.94 -50.59 -14.89
N GLU A 5 6.29 -50.19 -13.66
CA GLU A 5 5.89 -48.91 -13.08
C GLU A 5 6.57 -47.73 -13.81
N PRO A 6 5.93 -46.56 -13.92
CA PRO A 6 6.54 -45.39 -14.54
C PRO A 6 7.59 -44.79 -13.59
N ARG A 7 8.83 -44.64 -14.09
CA ARG A 7 9.90 -43.88 -13.43
C ARG A 7 9.44 -42.44 -13.19
N LYS A 8 9.29 -42.03 -11.93
CA LYS A 8 9.23 -40.62 -11.54
C LYS A 8 10.51 -39.94 -12.01
N ARG A 9 10.40 -38.85 -12.77
CA ARG A 9 11.54 -37.97 -13.06
C ARG A 9 12.05 -37.41 -11.73
N PRO A 10 13.37 -37.32 -11.50
CA PRO A 10 13.88 -36.58 -10.36
C PRO A 10 13.43 -35.13 -10.52
N LEU A 11 12.77 -34.57 -9.50
CA LEU A 11 12.60 -33.13 -9.38
C LEU A 11 14.01 -32.56 -9.22
N ASP A 12 14.34 -31.61 -10.09
CA ASP A 12 15.63 -30.94 -10.12
C ASP A 12 15.78 -30.08 -8.85
N GLU A 13 16.49 -30.60 -7.84
CA GLU A 13 16.75 -29.92 -6.56
C GLU A 13 17.69 -28.71 -6.72
N THR A 14 18.23 -28.45 -7.91
CA THR A 14 19.15 -27.32 -8.16
C THR A 14 18.46 -25.99 -8.47
N ALA A 15 17.15 -25.99 -8.77
CA ALA A 15 16.42 -24.78 -9.16
C ALA A 15 16.00 -23.86 -7.98
N VAL A 16 16.25 -24.25 -6.72
CA VAL A 16 15.80 -23.51 -5.53
C VAL A 16 16.81 -22.43 -5.07
N ALA A 17 18.05 -22.46 -5.55
CA ALA A 17 19.13 -21.60 -5.06
C ALA A 17 19.02 -20.12 -5.48
N ASP A 18 18.25 -19.81 -6.53
CA ASP A 18 18.23 -18.47 -7.16
C ASP A 18 16.92 -17.70 -6.93
N GLU A 19 16.09 -18.12 -5.98
CA GLU A 19 14.84 -17.44 -5.65
C GLU A 19 15.06 -16.39 -4.54
N PRO A 20 14.57 -15.14 -4.72
CA PRO A 20 14.51 -14.17 -3.64
C PRO A 20 13.73 -14.72 -2.44
N VAL A 21 14.27 -14.55 -1.25
CA VAL A 21 13.70 -15.06 0.01
C VAL A 21 13.08 -13.91 0.80
N ILE A 22 11.90 -14.14 1.38
CA ILE A 22 11.23 -13.19 2.28
C ILE A 22 12.15 -12.86 3.46
N ASP A 23 12.07 -11.61 3.93
CA ASP A 23 12.87 -11.02 5.01
C ASP A 23 14.39 -10.96 4.72
N LYS A 24 14.81 -11.22 3.48
CA LYS A 24 16.19 -10.98 3.02
C LYS A 24 16.30 -9.69 2.22
N ARG A 25 17.48 -9.08 2.33
CA ARG A 25 17.89 -7.85 1.65
C ARG A 25 18.55 -8.17 0.31
N TYR A 26 18.20 -7.42 -0.71
CA TYR A 26 18.75 -7.52 -2.06
C TYR A 26 18.97 -6.12 -2.65
N LEU A 27 19.86 -6.02 -3.63
CA LEU A 27 19.87 -4.88 -4.53
C LEU A 27 18.73 -5.03 -5.53
N VAL A 28 17.85 -4.04 -5.58
CA VAL A 28 16.68 -4.02 -6.45
C VAL A 28 16.74 -2.78 -7.33
N GLU A 29 16.53 -2.99 -8.63
CA GLU A 29 16.49 -1.90 -9.59
C GLU A 29 15.15 -1.16 -9.50
N LYS A 30 15.21 0.17 -9.35
CA LYS A 30 14.05 1.07 -9.28
C LYS A 30 14.26 2.25 -10.20
N ILE A 31 13.20 2.67 -10.90
CA ILE A 31 13.23 3.90 -11.69
C ILE A 31 12.84 5.07 -10.77
N ILE A 32 13.73 6.04 -10.62
CA ILE A 32 13.50 7.28 -9.86
C ILE A 32 13.75 8.46 -10.81
N GLU A 33 12.73 9.29 -11.02
CA GLU A 33 12.80 10.47 -11.90
C GLU A 33 13.33 10.16 -13.32
N GLY A 34 13.06 8.94 -13.81
CA GLY A 34 13.50 8.47 -15.13
C GLY A 34 14.88 7.80 -15.16
N ASN A 35 15.61 7.78 -14.04
CA ASN A 35 16.90 7.10 -13.92
C ASN A 35 16.75 5.73 -13.27
N LEU A 36 17.48 4.74 -13.78
CA LEU A 36 17.55 3.42 -13.17
C LEU A 36 18.57 3.44 -12.03
N GLU A 37 18.09 3.28 -10.80
CA GLU A 37 18.91 3.20 -9.60
C GLU A 37 18.87 1.80 -9.00
N LYS A 38 19.96 1.38 -8.36
CA LYS A 38 20.02 0.15 -7.57
C LYS A 38 19.91 0.52 -6.10
N LEU A 39 18.85 0.09 -5.44
CA LEU A 39 18.60 0.37 -4.03
C LEU A 39 18.56 -0.90 -3.22
N VAL A 40 18.92 -0.81 -1.94
CA VAL A 40 18.75 -1.93 -1.02
C VAL A 40 17.29 -2.03 -0.64
N ALA A 41 16.70 -3.22 -0.84
CA ALA A 41 15.33 -3.51 -0.48
C ALA A 41 15.20 -4.86 0.20
N THR A 42 14.25 -4.96 1.13
CA THR A 42 13.86 -6.21 1.78
C THR A 42 12.65 -6.79 1.07
N VAL A 43 12.67 -8.09 0.75
CA VAL A 43 11.50 -8.80 0.22
C VAL A 43 10.52 -9.02 1.36
N VAL A 44 9.35 -8.39 1.29
CA VAL A 44 8.32 -8.44 2.33
C VAL A 44 7.29 -9.54 2.06
N HIS A 45 6.98 -9.77 0.78
CA HIS A 45 5.97 -10.75 0.39
C HIS A 45 6.23 -11.31 -1.01
N THR A 46 5.67 -12.46 -1.33
CA THR A 46 5.70 -13.05 -2.68
C THR A 46 4.35 -13.67 -3.01
N GLU A 47 3.89 -13.45 -4.24
CA GLU A 47 2.60 -13.92 -4.71
C GLU A 47 2.67 -14.15 -6.24
N TYR A 48 1.85 -15.08 -6.75
CA TYR A 48 1.65 -15.22 -8.20
C TYR A 48 0.56 -14.25 -8.65
N ARG A 49 0.94 -13.27 -9.48
CA ARG A 49 0.05 -12.17 -9.90
C ARG A 49 0.19 -11.91 -11.39
N CYS A 50 -0.86 -11.35 -12.00
CA CYS A 50 -0.79 -10.79 -13.34
C CYS A 50 -0.51 -9.28 -13.21
N GLU A 51 0.46 -8.75 -13.95
CA GLU A 51 0.77 -7.31 -13.94
C GLU A 51 -0.40 -6.48 -14.48
N ASP A 52 -1.03 -6.98 -15.54
CA ASP A 52 -2.16 -6.33 -16.22
C ASP A 52 -3.35 -7.30 -16.30
N MET A 53 -4.26 -7.15 -15.33
CA MET A 53 -5.51 -7.91 -15.27
C MET A 53 -6.45 -7.49 -16.40
N THR A 54 -7.02 -8.45 -17.11
CA THR A 54 -8.08 -8.28 -18.11
C THR A 54 -9.44 -8.66 -17.53
N ASP A 55 -10.53 -8.40 -18.25
CA ASP A 55 -11.87 -8.87 -17.88
C ASP A 55 -12.03 -10.41 -18.01
N ASP A 56 -11.05 -11.13 -18.60
CA ASP A 56 -11.07 -12.60 -18.77
C ASP A 56 -10.29 -13.31 -17.63
N PRO A 57 -10.98 -14.03 -16.72
CA PRO A 57 -10.33 -14.73 -15.62
C PRO A 57 -9.38 -15.85 -16.08
N GLU A 58 -9.68 -16.54 -17.18
CA GLU A 58 -8.89 -17.67 -17.66
C GLU A 58 -7.57 -17.20 -18.27
N GLU A 59 -7.59 -16.05 -18.96
CA GLU A 59 -6.38 -15.40 -19.46
C GLU A 59 -5.50 -14.92 -18.31
N ASN A 60 -6.10 -14.29 -17.29
CA ASN A 60 -5.38 -13.77 -16.12
C ASN A 60 -4.66 -14.89 -15.36
N GLU A 61 -5.29 -16.06 -15.18
CA GLU A 61 -4.65 -17.22 -14.54
C GLU A 61 -3.43 -17.73 -15.31
N LYS A 62 -3.51 -17.79 -16.64
CA LYS A 62 -2.39 -18.24 -17.49
C LYS A 62 -1.20 -17.28 -17.49
N ARG A 63 -1.46 -15.99 -17.23
CA ARG A 63 -0.46 -14.91 -17.25
C ARG A 63 0.14 -14.61 -15.87
N LYS A 64 -0.29 -15.30 -14.82
CA LYS A 64 0.30 -15.10 -13.48
C LYS A 64 1.79 -15.44 -13.49
N THR A 65 2.59 -14.49 -13.02
CA THR A 65 4.03 -14.67 -12.78
C THR A 65 4.32 -14.47 -11.29
N ARG A 66 5.41 -15.06 -10.81
CA ARG A 66 5.84 -14.85 -9.43
C ARG A 66 6.39 -13.42 -9.30
N MET A 67 5.78 -12.63 -8.43
CA MET A 67 6.21 -11.28 -8.11
C MET A 67 6.61 -11.20 -6.63
N TYR A 68 7.39 -10.17 -6.31
CA TYR A 68 7.93 -9.91 -4.97
C TYR A 68 7.56 -8.49 -4.56
N TYR A 69 6.92 -8.35 -3.41
CA TYR A 69 6.67 -7.05 -2.81
C TYR A 69 7.90 -6.64 -2.02
N VAL A 70 8.50 -5.50 -2.37
CA VAL A 70 9.77 -5.04 -1.81
C VAL A 70 9.59 -3.72 -1.07
N HIS A 71 10.29 -3.60 0.06
CA HIS A 71 10.42 -2.37 0.82
C HIS A 71 11.84 -1.82 0.70
N TYR A 72 11.99 -0.60 0.20
CA TYR A 72 13.28 0.06 0.01
C TYR A 72 13.71 0.76 1.29
N GLU A 73 14.88 0.42 1.83
CA GLU A 73 15.29 0.86 3.18
C GLU A 73 15.49 2.38 3.34
N THR A 74 15.81 3.04 2.23
CA THR A 74 16.06 4.49 2.18
C THR A 74 14.84 5.29 1.77
N LEU A 75 13.73 4.63 1.41
CA LEU A 75 12.52 5.30 0.91
C LEU A 75 11.33 5.06 1.84
N ASP A 76 10.41 6.02 1.83
CA ASP A 76 9.11 5.86 2.50
C ASP A 76 8.32 4.71 1.86
N ARG A 77 7.51 4.01 2.67
CA ARG A 77 6.67 2.86 2.27
C ARG A 77 5.74 3.14 1.09
N ARG A 78 5.40 4.40 0.80
CA ARG A 78 4.69 4.78 -0.43
C ARG A 78 5.40 4.36 -1.72
N ASN A 79 6.71 4.11 -1.64
CA ASN A 79 7.55 3.65 -2.74
C ASN A 79 7.63 2.12 -2.85
N ASP A 80 7.02 1.39 -1.92
CA ASP A 80 6.95 -0.07 -1.95
C ASP A 80 6.16 -0.51 -3.20
N GLU A 81 6.64 -1.56 -3.84
CA GLU A 81 6.07 -2.01 -5.10
C GLU A 81 6.24 -3.52 -5.30
N TRP A 82 5.43 -4.04 -6.23
CA TRP A 82 5.62 -5.37 -6.77
C TRP A 82 6.68 -5.32 -7.86
N VAL A 83 7.70 -6.16 -7.76
CA VAL A 83 8.76 -6.31 -8.76
C VAL A 83 8.85 -7.76 -9.23
N THR A 84 9.30 -7.93 -10.47
CA THR A 84 9.62 -9.25 -11.01
C THR A 84 11.00 -9.70 -10.54
N LYS A 85 11.30 -11.00 -10.72
CA LYS A 85 12.60 -11.57 -10.37
C LYS A 85 13.77 -10.85 -11.07
N GLU A 86 13.56 -10.39 -12.29
CA GLU A 86 14.58 -9.76 -13.13
C GLU A 86 15.05 -8.41 -12.57
N ARG A 87 14.29 -7.77 -11.67
CA ARG A 87 14.71 -6.53 -10.99
C ARG A 87 15.52 -6.80 -9.71
N ILE A 88 15.58 -8.04 -9.23
CA ILE A 88 16.25 -8.41 -7.98
C ILE A 88 17.62 -9.05 -8.30
N ARG A 89 18.69 -8.46 -7.79
CA ARG A 89 20.07 -8.96 -7.97
C ARG A 89 20.41 -9.97 -6.87
N VAL A 90 19.95 -11.21 -7.02
CA VAL A 90 20.14 -12.30 -6.03
C VAL A 90 21.59 -12.70 -5.77
N HIS A 91 22.51 -12.43 -6.71
CA HIS A 91 23.93 -12.77 -6.59
C HIS A 91 24.82 -11.59 -6.20
N GLU A 92 24.29 -10.37 -6.13
CA GLU A 92 25.07 -9.20 -5.72
C GLU A 92 25.08 -9.10 -4.19
N ALA A 93 26.27 -8.93 -3.61
CA ALA A 93 26.40 -8.75 -2.17
C ALA A 93 25.77 -7.43 -1.74
N VAL A 94 24.90 -7.48 -0.75
CA VAL A 94 24.36 -6.29 -0.08
C VAL A 94 25.28 -5.95 1.09
N GLU A 95 25.66 -4.68 1.22
CA GLU A 95 26.41 -4.22 2.39
C GLU A 95 25.68 -4.61 3.68
N ALA A 96 26.43 -5.06 4.69
CA ALA A 96 25.83 -5.45 5.96
C ALA A 96 25.00 -4.30 6.53
N ALA A 97 23.78 -4.59 7.00
CA ALA A 97 22.96 -3.58 7.64
C ALA A 97 23.77 -2.98 8.79
N PRO A 98 23.85 -1.65 8.93
CA PRO A 98 24.44 -1.07 10.12
C PRO A 98 23.69 -1.66 11.33
N PRO A 99 24.40 -2.13 12.37
CA PRO A 99 23.72 -2.67 13.54
C PRO A 99 22.79 -1.60 14.13
N ASN A 100 21.48 -1.87 14.15
CA ASN A 100 20.42 -1.04 14.74
C ASN A 100 20.46 0.46 14.37
N THR A 101 20.41 0.81 13.09
CA THR A 101 20.11 2.20 12.70
C THR A 101 18.60 2.44 12.68
N ILE A 102 18.13 3.24 13.64
CA ILE A 102 16.80 3.87 13.59
C ILE A 102 16.90 4.99 12.55
N ASN A 103 16.21 4.85 11.41
CA ASN A 103 16.11 5.91 10.42
C ASN A 103 15.17 7.00 10.96
N VAL A 104 15.75 8.09 11.47
CA VAL A 104 14.99 9.29 11.86
C VAL A 104 14.75 10.13 10.59
N PRO A 105 13.48 10.43 10.22
CA PRO A 105 13.17 11.25 9.05
C PRO A 105 13.87 12.61 9.10
N GLU A 106 14.29 13.12 7.93
CA GLU A 106 15.02 14.40 7.85
C GLU A 106 14.26 15.59 8.42
N ASP A 107 12.92 15.51 8.47
CA ASP A 107 12.04 16.54 9.01
C ASP A 107 12.21 16.77 10.52
N VAL A 108 12.86 15.84 11.22
CA VAL A 108 13.19 15.90 12.66
C VAL A 108 14.59 16.50 12.91
N LYS A 109 15.40 16.73 11.87
CA LYS A 109 16.68 17.44 11.96
C LYS A 109 16.46 18.96 12.09
N LYS A 110 15.73 19.40 13.12
CA LYS A 110 15.78 20.80 13.57
C LYS A 110 16.71 20.94 14.76
N ASP A 111 17.39 22.08 14.79
CA ASP A 111 18.59 22.39 15.56
C ASP A 111 18.54 21.90 17.01
N GLY A 112 19.35 20.86 17.31
CA GLY A 112 19.62 20.40 18.67
C GLY A 112 19.53 18.89 18.92
N ALA A 113 19.07 18.07 17.96
CA ALA A 113 19.03 16.61 18.13
C ALA A 113 20.43 15.97 18.08
N PRO A 114 20.73 14.94 18.90
CA PRO A 114 22.05 14.32 18.95
C PRO A 114 22.40 13.63 17.62
N VAL A 115 23.59 13.97 17.12
CA VAL A 115 24.25 13.33 15.98
C VAL A 115 24.33 11.81 16.19
N GLN A 116 24.18 11.06 15.10
CA GLN A 116 24.46 9.63 14.95
C GLN A 116 25.37 9.06 16.06
N THR A 117 24.80 8.34 17.01
CA THR A 117 25.58 7.55 17.98
C THR A 117 25.50 6.08 17.61
N GLN A 118 26.64 5.50 17.22
CA GLN A 118 26.85 4.07 17.30
C GLN A 118 26.86 3.68 18.79
N GLY A 119 25.86 2.91 19.23
CA GLY A 119 25.76 2.41 20.61
C GLY A 119 24.33 2.39 21.15
N ALA A 120 24.12 1.65 22.24
CA ALA A 120 22.83 1.55 22.91
C ALA A 120 22.36 2.94 23.40
N LEU A 121 21.14 3.31 23.01
CA LEU A 121 20.51 4.57 23.43
C LEU A 121 20.42 4.64 24.96
N THR A 122 20.70 5.82 25.51
CA THR A 122 20.50 6.06 26.93
C THR A 122 19.01 6.06 27.26
N ARG A 123 18.65 5.76 28.52
CA ARG A 123 17.25 5.71 28.99
C ARG A 123 16.48 7.01 28.76
N SER A 124 17.17 8.15 28.74
CA SER A 124 16.58 9.47 28.45
C SER A 124 16.28 9.66 26.96
N GLN A 125 17.23 9.29 26.08
CA GLN A 125 17.05 9.36 24.63
C GLN A 125 15.97 8.39 24.13
N ARG A 126 15.85 7.22 24.77
CA ARG A 126 14.79 6.25 24.48
C ARG A 126 13.40 6.84 24.78
N ARG A 127 13.27 7.54 25.90
CA ARG A 127 12.03 8.19 26.34
C ARG A 127 11.63 9.36 25.43
N GLU A 128 12.59 10.16 24.95
CA GLU A 128 12.32 11.25 24.00
C GLU A 128 11.89 10.74 22.61
N LEU A 129 12.47 9.63 22.15
CA LEU A 129 12.04 8.93 20.93
C LEU A 129 10.65 8.29 21.09
N GLU A 130 10.35 7.73 22.27
CA GLU A 130 9.02 7.22 22.63
C GLU A 130 7.99 8.36 22.69
N GLU A 131 8.35 9.54 23.21
CA GLU A 131 7.50 10.73 23.25
C GLU A 131 7.22 11.32 21.86
N PHE A 132 8.14 11.23 20.89
CA PHE A 132 7.87 11.58 19.49
C PHE A 132 7.05 10.51 18.75
N ALA A 133 7.20 9.23 19.13
CA ALA A 133 6.37 8.14 18.62
C ALA A 133 4.94 8.16 19.19
N HIS A 134 4.67 8.94 20.25
CA HIS A 134 3.37 9.11 20.90
C HIS A 134 2.35 9.96 20.10
N MET A 135 2.25 9.73 18.78
CA MET A 135 0.95 9.74 18.09
C MET A 135 0.49 8.30 17.73
N LYS A 136 1.28 7.30 18.13
CA LYS A 136 0.88 5.92 18.35
C LYS A 136 0.90 5.70 19.86
N THR A 137 -0.25 5.37 20.44
CA THR A 137 -0.31 4.78 21.79
C THR A 137 0.73 3.66 21.87
N GLY A 138 1.66 3.77 22.83
CA GLY A 138 2.78 2.86 22.92
C GLY A 138 2.29 1.42 23.08
N ILE A 139 2.79 0.54 22.21
CA ILE A 139 2.58 -0.93 22.21
C ILE A 139 2.83 -1.61 23.58
N SER A 140 3.43 -0.92 24.55
CA SER A 140 3.66 -1.40 25.90
C SER A 140 2.44 -1.40 26.82
N ASP A 141 1.40 -0.62 26.53
CA ASP A 141 0.18 -0.51 27.36
C ASP A 141 -1.04 -1.26 26.79
N MET A 142 -0.88 -1.90 25.63
CA MET A 142 -1.96 -2.67 25.01
C MET A 142 -2.05 -4.07 25.62
N ASP A 143 -3.28 -4.51 25.94
CA ASP A 143 -3.49 -5.88 26.38
C ASP A 143 -3.05 -6.89 25.30
N ALA A 144 -2.77 -8.13 25.70
CA ALA A 144 -2.26 -9.15 24.80
C ALA A 144 -3.18 -9.45 23.60
N THR A 145 -4.48 -9.16 23.72
CA THR A 145 -5.44 -9.34 22.62
C THR A 145 -5.35 -8.21 21.62
N THR A 146 -5.21 -6.97 22.09
CA THR A 146 -5.07 -5.78 21.27
C THR A 146 -3.73 -5.78 20.55
N ALA A 147 -2.63 -6.09 21.24
CA ALA A 147 -1.31 -6.22 20.63
C ALA A 147 -1.23 -7.34 19.57
N ARG A 148 -2.05 -8.38 19.70
CA ARG A 148 -2.19 -9.44 18.68
C ARG A 148 -2.98 -8.94 17.47
N LEU A 149 -4.12 -8.29 17.71
CA LEU A 149 -4.95 -7.72 16.64
C LEU A 149 -4.19 -6.64 15.85
N GLU A 150 -3.40 -5.81 16.53
CA GLU A 150 -2.52 -4.82 15.91
C GLU A 150 -1.45 -5.49 15.05
N ARG A 151 -0.79 -6.55 15.53
CA ARG A 151 0.19 -7.31 14.72
C ARG A 151 -0.46 -7.97 13.51
N GLU A 152 -1.60 -8.61 13.67
CA GLU A 152 -2.36 -9.22 12.56
C GLU A 152 -2.81 -8.14 11.55
N HIS A 153 -3.19 -6.95 12.03
CA HIS A 153 -3.54 -5.81 11.18
C HIS A 153 -2.32 -5.26 10.44
N GLU A 154 -1.20 -5.04 11.14
CA GLU A 154 0.06 -4.60 10.54
C GLU A 154 0.51 -5.58 9.47
N GLU A 155 0.50 -6.89 9.73
CA GLU A 155 0.84 -7.94 8.76
C GLU A 155 -0.05 -7.90 7.52
N ARG A 156 -1.37 -7.77 7.69
CA ARG A 156 -2.31 -7.66 6.56
C ARG A 156 -2.15 -6.38 5.76
N THR A 157 -1.70 -5.30 6.38
CA THR A 157 -1.52 -3.99 5.76
C THR A 157 -0.09 -3.72 5.31
N LYS A 158 0.82 -4.70 5.41
CA LYS A 158 2.19 -4.59 4.87
C LYS A 158 2.21 -4.38 3.37
N VAL A 159 1.30 -5.06 2.68
CA VAL A 159 1.20 -5.12 1.22
C VAL A 159 -0.03 -4.33 0.77
N LYS A 160 0.16 -3.44 -0.21
CA LYS A 160 -0.98 -2.75 -0.83
C LYS A 160 -1.84 -3.74 -1.62
N ASN A 161 -3.13 -3.71 -1.38
CA ASN A 161 -4.10 -4.63 -1.99
C ASN A 161 -4.66 -4.11 -3.32
N VAL A 162 -4.89 -2.81 -3.45
CA VAL A 162 -5.32 -2.18 -4.71
C VAL A 162 -4.09 -1.59 -5.39
N PRO A 163 -3.66 -2.00 -6.59
CA PRO A 163 -2.44 -1.49 -7.23
C PRO A 163 -2.55 -0.04 -7.70
N ARG A 164 -3.68 0.35 -8.28
CA ARG A 164 -3.93 1.69 -8.82
C ARG A 164 -5.43 1.96 -8.93
N ILE A 165 -5.78 3.23 -9.04
CA ILE A 165 -7.14 3.69 -9.30
C ILE A 165 -7.17 4.57 -10.55
N THR A 166 -8.30 4.57 -11.26
CA THR A 166 -8.60 5.53 -12.32
C THR A 166 -9.79 6.38 -11.91
N ILE A 167 -9.58 7.69 -11.79
CA ILE A 167 -10.59 8.68 -11.43
C ILE A 167 -10.55 9.85 -12.41
N GLY A 168 -11.69 10.12 -13.06
CA GLY A 168 -11.76 11.07 -14.17
C GLY A 168 -10.77 10.68 -15.29
N LYS A 169 -9.86 11.60 -15.63
CA LYS A 169 -8.80 11.39 -16.64
C LYS A 169 -7.47 10.87 -16.07
N HIS A 170 -7.39 10.63 -14.77
CA HIS A 170 -6.15 10.32 -14.08
C HIS A 170 -6.11 8.87 -13.62
N THR A 171 -4.97 8.22 -13.84
CA THR A 171 -4.65 6.90 -13.28
C THR A 171 -3.53 7.08 -12.26
N ILE A 172 -3.76 6.65 -11.01
CA ILE A 172 -2.91 6.95 -9.86
C ILE A 172 -2.57 5.64 -9.15
N SER A 173 -1.28 5.36 -8.97
CA SER A 173 -0.82 4.22 -8.16
C SER A 173 -1.11 4.45 -6.69
N SER A 174 -1.58 3.42 -5.99
CA SER A 174 -1.78 3.49 -4.54
C SER A 174 -0.46 3.40 -3.77
N TRP A 175 -0.47 3.94 -2.57
CA TRP A 175 0.68 3.92 -1.65
C TRP A 175 0.49 2.89 -0.54
N TYR A 176 -0.72 2.80 0.01
CA TYR A 176 -1.01 1.98 1.18
C TYR A 176 -2.19 1.04 0.96
N TYR A 177 -2.31 0.07 1.86
CA TYR A 177 -3.50 -0.78 1.96
C TYR A 177 -4.75 0.06 2.26
N SER A 178 -5.86 -0.26 1.60
CA SER A 178 -7.19 0.26 1.91
C SER A 178 -8.22 -0.88 1.95
N PRO A 179 -9.13 -0.94 2.94
CA PRO A 179 -10.04 -2.07 3.17
C PRO A 179 -11.23 -2.08 2.20
N PHE A 180 -10.96 -2.06 0.90
CA PHE A 180 -11.96 -2.34 -0.12
C PHE A 180 -12.48 -3.79 -0.01
N PRO A 181 -13.68 -4.08 -0.53
CA PRO A 181 -14.20 -5.45 -0.58
C PRO A 181 -13.22 -6.41 -1.28
N PRO A 182 -13.20 -7.71 -0.91
CA PRO A 182 -12.26 -8.68 -1.51
C PRO A 182 -12.29 -8.76 -3.03
N SER A 183 -13.44 -8.46 -3.66
CA SER A 183 -13.58 -8.40 -5.12
C SER A 183 -12.75 -7.30 -5.80
N CYS A 184 -12.24 -6.35 -5.03
CA CYS A 184 -11.40 -5.23 -5.47
C CYS A 184 -9.91 -5.50 -5.28
N GLU A 185 -9.54 -6.53 -4.50
CA GLU A 185 -8.15 -6.86 -4.26
C GLU A 185 -7.45 -7.24 -5.56
N ASN A 186 -6.24 -6.73 -5.75
CA ASN A 186 -5.38 -6.96 -6.90
C ASN A 186 -5.94 -6.45 -8.24
N HIS A 187 -7.01 -5.64 -8.22
CA HIS A 187 -7.62 -5.05 -9.41
C HIS A 187 -7.40 -3.53 -9.46
N GLU A 188 -7.26 -2.99 -10.66
CA GLU A 188 -7.44 -1.55 -10.87
C GLU A 188 -8.89 -1.17 -10.56
N LEU A 189 -9.09 -0.11 -9.75
CA LEU A 189 -10.42 0.38 -9.44
C LEU A 189 -10.75 1.62 -10.27
N TYR A 190 -11.88 1.57 -10.96
CA TYR A 190 -12.44 2.69 -11.69
C TYR A 190 -13.43 3.41 -10.79
N MET A 191 -13.18 4.70 -10.52
CA MET A 191 -13.93 5.48 -9.55
C MET A 191 -14.56 6.72 -10.20
N CYS A 192 -15.81 6.99 -9.85
CA CYS A 192 -16.54 8.14 -10.36
C CYS A 192 -16.07 9.41 -9.68
N GLU A 193 -15.62 10.40 -10.45
CA GLU A 193 -15.10 11.67 -9.92
C GLU A 193 -16.14 12.50 -9.13
N TYR A 194 -17.43 12.21 -9.30
CA TYR A 194 -18.51 12.95 -8.65
C TYR A 194 -19.09 12.24 -7.44
N CYS A 195 -19.48 10.96 -7.58
CA CYS A 195 -20.15 10.22 -6.50
C CYS A 195 -19.24 9.23 -5.79
N LEU A 196 -17.98 9.09 -6.22
CA LEU A 196 -16.95 8.21 -5.64
C LEU A 196 -17.27 6.72 -5.64
N LEU A 197 -18.37 6.31 -6.28
CA LEU A 197 -18.65 4.90 -6.52
C LEU A 197 -17.55 4.30 -7.39
N TYR A 198 -17.14 3.09 -7.02
CA TYR A 198 -16.02 2.39 -7.62
C TYR A 198 -16.44 1.02 -8.17
N SER A 199 -15.68 0.52 -9.14
CA SER A 199 -15.82 -0.85 -9.63
C SER A 199 -14.47 -1.40 -10.10
N PRO A 200 -14.16 -2.69 -9.84
CA PRO A 200 -13.03 -3.36 -10.47
C PRO A 200 -13.30 -3.72 -11.95
N SER A 201 -14.56 -3.65 -12.41
CA SER A 201 -14.93 -3.92 -13.80
C SER A 201 -15.08 -2.64 -14.59
N ARG A 202 -14.26 -2.50 -15.64
CA ARG A 202 -14.30 -1.34 -16.55
C ARG A 202 -15.66 -1.18 -17.23
N SER A 203 -16.26 -2.31 -17.63
CA SER A 203 -17.57 -2.34 -18.30
C SER A 203 -18.68 -1.84 -17.37
N LYS A 204 -18.75 -2.34 -16.12
CA LYS A 204 -19.74 -1.87 -15.13
C LYS A 204 -19.54 -0.40 -14.78
N PHE A 205 -18.29 0.04 -14.66
CA PHE A 205 -18.00 1.45 -14.42
C PHE A 205 -18.48 2.34 -15.57
N ARG A 206 -18.31 1.90 -16.82
CA ARG A 206 -18.79 2.64 -18.00
C ARG A 206 -20.32 2.84 -17.97
N GLU A 207 -21.07 1.81 -17.61
CA GLU A 207 -22.53 1.89 -17.45
C GLU A 207 -22.92 2.89 -16.35
N HIS A 208 -22.21 2.85 -15.22
CA HIS A 208 -22.38 3.83 -14.15
C HIS A 208 -22.07 5.25 -14.66
N TYR A 209 -20.95 5.46 -15.35
CA TYR A 209 -20.53 6.78 -15.81
C TYR A 209 -21.57 7.44 -16.75
N VAL A 210 -22.16 6.65 -17.65
CA VAL A 210 -23.21 7.12 -18.58
C VAL A 210 -24.53 7.44 -17.85
N SER A 211 -24.89 6.66 -16.84
CA SER A 211 -26.17 6.81 -16.12
C SER A 211 -26.11 7.76 -14.92
N CYS A 212 -24.92 8.02 -14.37
CA CYS A 212 -24.72 8.85 -13.19
C CYS A 212 -25.06 10.31 -13.48
N ARG A 213 -25.97 10.88 -12.67
CA ARG A 213 -26.43 12.27 -12.79
C ARG A 213 -25.72 13.23 -11.85
N LYS A 214 -24.85 12.75 -10.96
CA LYS A 214 -24.11 13.58 -10.00
C LYS A 214 -22.99 14.34 -10.71
N ARG A 215 -22.84 15.64 -10.42
CA ARG A 215 -21.81 16.52 -11.03
C ARG A 215 -21.11 17.42 -10.00
N GLN A 216 -21.32 17.12 -8.73
CA GLN A 216 -20.78 17.84 -7.57
C GLN A 216 -20.86 16.88 -6.37
N PRO A 217 -20.08 17.13 -5.30
CA PRO A 217 -20.27 16.46 -4.02
C PRO A 217 -21.72 16.63 -3.52
N PRO A 218 -22.22 15.69 -2.71
CA PRO A 218 -23.48 15.90 -2.00
C PRO A 218 -23.31 16.98 -0.90
N GLY A 219 -24.36 17.26 -0.13
CA GLY A 219 -24.31 18.25 0.95
C GLY A 219 -24.44 19.70 0.47
N ASN A 220 -23.90 20.62 1.26
CA ASN A 220 -24.07 22.05 1.07
C ASN A 220 -22.78 22.70 0.59
N GLU A 221 -22.86 23.52 -0.45
CA GLU A 221 -21.75 24.39 -0.81
C GLU A 221 -21.68 25.56 0.17
N ILE A 222 -20.64 25.58 1.01
CA ILE A 222 -20.45 26.58 2.06
C ILE A 222 -19.45 27.68 1.67
N TYR A 223 -18.70 27.47 0.59
CA TYR A 223 -17.74 28.44 0.07
C TYR A 223 -17.65 28.37 -1.45
N ARG A 224 -17.60 29.53 -2.11
CA ARG A 224 -17.28 29.66 -3.54
C ARG A 224 -16.46 30.90 -3.81
N LYS A 225 -15.34 30.75 -4.52
CA LYS A 225 -14.54 31.86 -5.07
C LYS A 225 -13.95 31.47 -6.43
N GLY A 226 -14.46 32.07 -7.50
CA GLY A 226 -14.05 31.72 -8.85
C GLY A 226 -14.51 30.30 -9.21
N ASN A 227 -13.57 29.47 -9.68
CA ASN A 227 -13.79 28.04 -9.95
C ASN A 227 -13.64 27.15 -8.70
N ILE A 228 -13.14 27.68 -7.58
CA ILE A 228 -12.97 26.91 -6.35
C ILE A 228 -14.26 26.91 -5.51
N SER A 229 -14.67 25.73 -5.06
CA SER A 229 -15.79 25.55 -4.13
C SER A 229 -15.43 24.58 -2.99
N VAL A 230 -16.07 24.77 -1.82
CA VAL A 230 -15.98 23.82 -0.69
C VAL A 230 -17.38 23.35 -0.33
N TRP A 231 -17.53 22.03 -0.28
CA TRP A 231 -18.77 21.35 0.07
C TRP A 231 -18.66 20.75 1.47
N GLU A 232 -19.62 21.08 2.32
CA GLU A 232 -19.81 20.46 3.62
C GLU A 232 -20.74 19.25 3.48
N VAL A 233 -20.22 18.07 3.82
CA VAL A 233 -20.91 16.78 3.70
C VAL A 233 -20.99 16.13 5.07
N ASP A 234 -22.22 15.93 5.54
CA ASP A 234 -22.51 15.23 6.79
C ASP A 234 -22.44 13.71 6.56
N GLY A 235 -21.52 13.03 7.26
CA GLY A 235 -21.33 11.60 7.16
C GLY A 235 -22.51 10.77 7.68
N SER A 236 -23.32 11.30 8.59
CA SER A 236 -24.55 10.63 9.06
C SER A 236 -25.63 10.58 7.98
N VAL A 237 -25.64 11.57 7.08
CA VAL A 237 -26.61 11.72 5.99
C VAL A 237 -26.11 11.04 4.70
N GLU A 238 -24.88 11.32 4.30
CA GLU A 238 -24.29 10.88 3.02
C GLU A 238 -23.30 9.72 3.21
N LYS A 239 -23.71 8.72 4.00
CA LYS A 239 -22.86 7.59 4.44
C LYS A 239 -22.05 6.95 3.33
N LEU A 240 -22.70 6.57 2.22
CA LEU A 240 -22.05 5.87 1.12
C LEU A 240 -20.95 6.72 0.47
N TYR A 241 -21.21 8.01 0.25
CA TYR A 241 -20.23 8.93 -0.32
C TYR A 241 -19.02 9.08 0.60
N CYS A 242 -19.27 9.29 1.90
CA CYS A 242 -18.22 9.46 2.91
C CYS A 242 -17.40 8.18 3.13
N GLN A 243 -18.02 7.00 3.06
CA GLN A 243 -17.33 5.71 3.10
C GLN A 243 -16.43 5.51 1.86
N CYS A 244 -16.94 5.79 0.66
CA CYS A 244 -16.13 5.76 -0.56
C CYS A 244 -14.96 6.75 -0.49
N LEU A 245 -15.18 7.96 0.01
CA LEU A 245 -14.14 8.97 0.23
C LEU A 245 -13.09 8.49 1.24
N CYS A 246 -13.51 7.86 2.33
CA CYS A 246 -12.59 7.27 3.30
C CYS A 246 -11.73 6.15 2.72
N LEU A 247 -12.32 5.25 1.92
CA LEU A 247 -11.60 4.18 1.24
C LEU A 247 -10.58 4.74 0.23
N LEU A 248 -10.96 5.77 -0.51
CA LEU A 248 -10.07 6.50 -1.42
C LEU A 248 -8.91 7.14 -0.64
N SER A 249 -9.21 7.89 0.41
CA SER A 249 -8.21 8.55 1.26
C SER A 249 -7.22 7.55 1.88
N LYS A 250 -7.70 6.38 2.32
CA LYS A 250 -6.86 5.36 2.94
C LYS A 250 -5.80 4.78 1.99
N LEU A 251 -6.00 4.83 0.66
CA LEU A 251 -4.97 4.43 -0.31
C LEU A 251 -3.72 5.32 -0.27
N PHE A 252 -3.84 6.53 0.28
CA PHE A 252 -2.79 7.55 0.31
C PHE A 252 -2.44 8.00 1.73
N MET A 253 -3.07 7.41 2.76
CA MET A 253 -2.77 7.66 4.17
C MET A 253 -2.46 6.36 4.91
N ASP A 254 -1.28 6.29 5.52
CA ASP A 254 -0.87 5.09 6.26
C ASP A 254 -1.73 4.89 7.53
N HIS A 255 -1.87 5.95 8.32
CA HIS A 255 -2.44 5.88 9.69
C HIS A 255 -3.91 6.30 9.80
N LYS A 256 -4.72 6.18 8.73
CA LYS A 256 -6.16 6.41 8.82
C LYS A 256 -6.86 5.18 9.41
N THR A 257 -7.49 5.36 10.57
CA THR A 257 -8.08 4.26 11.37
C THR A 257 -9.59 4.09 11.18
N LEU A 258 -10.31 5.16 10.84
CA LEU A 258 -11.76 5.15 10.66
C LEU A 258 -12.14 5.34 9.18
N TYR A 259 -12.94 4.41 8.66
CA TYR A 259 -13.36 4.41 7.25
C TYR A 259 -14.79 3.92 6.99
N PHE A 260 -15.42 3.17 7.91
CA PHE A 260 -16.82 2.75 7.80
C PHE A 260 -17.75 3.53 8.73
N ASP A 261 -17.29 3.84 9.94
CA ASP A 261 -18.01 4.64 10.92
C ASP A 261 -17.80 6.13 10.60
N VAL A 262 -18.65 6.65 9.73
CA VAL A 262 -18.61 8.03 9.22
C VAL A 262 -19.64 8.95 9.88
N ASP A 263 -20.54 8.39 10.68
CA ASP A 263 -21.72 9.09 11.21
C ASP A 263 -21.38 10.33 12.04
N ASP A 264 -20.26 10.30 12.77
CA ASP A 264 -19.83 11.41 13.64
C ASP A 264 -18.88 12.42 12.93
N PHE A 265 -18.76 12.34 11.60
CA PHE A 265 -17.79 13.13 10.84
C PHE A 265 -18.46 14.10 9.85
N MET A 266 -17.95 15.33 9.84
CA MET A 266 -18.18 16.31 8.79
C MET A 266 -17.00 16.29 7.82
N PHE A 267 -17.29 16.22 6.52
CA PHE A 267 -16.30 16.22 5.45
C PHE A 267 -16.37 17.55 4.69
N TYR A 268 -15.21 18.18 4.49
CA TYR A 268 -15.07 19.41 3.70
C TYR A 268 -14.36 19.08 2.39
N VAL A 269 -15.13 18.99 1.30
CA VAL A 269 -14.62 18.58 -0.01
C VAL A 269 -14.33 19.81 -0.86
N LEU A 270 -13.06 20.03 -1.17
CA LEU A 270 -12.60 21.07 -2.09
C LEU A 270 -12.77 20.61 -3.54
N CYS A 271 -13.32 21.46 -4.40
CA CYS A 271 -13.52 21.20 -5.83
C CYS A 271 -13.04 22.38 -6.68
N GLU A 272 -12.60 22.09 -7.92
CA GLU A 272 -12.18 23.04 -8.97
C GLU A 272 -12.92 22.78 -10.30
#